data_AF-A0AA36N322-F1
#
_entry.id   AF-A0AA36N322-F1
#
_cell.length_a   1.000
_cell.length_b   1.000
_cell.length_c   1.000
_cell.angle_alpha   90.00
_cell.angle_beta   90.00
_cell.angle_gamma   90.00
#
_symmetry.space_group_name_H-M   'P 1'
#
loop_
_entity.id
_entity.type
_entity.pdbx_description
1 polymer ?
#
loop_
_entity_poly.entity_id
_entity_poly.type
_entity_poly.pdbx_seq_one_letter_code
_entity_poly.pdbx_strand_id
1 'polypeptide(L)'
;MVIAGFSVDGPQRVFRAQSGTVFLESGQQVEALARKEQRALQSQQVALEALAKQQSQANQRQQTLQAQFHLVEAKEQRMEELVKEQSKELLVAQEDKIKAELALEEQATGVQSARTRLALSGLAKTGTQLLQLAAASAADLSKEILRDQLIGAAVYFSLIMIAAFIYVTFFTYQYPMLKNQPVVYGDHFTFSLFECCNWDRDAPSAEIMRDRRIPCCSCCCLPVRWADTASSSKTGFLPFWPGVILIALLNAFTGMSFYVTSLLFTILATLHRQKIRKTYGLPYGSCSTCTEDFCTWTWCSCCATMQEAMEIQYIDPVQNKRPWQQTMDSLLPGSGATSSGVRQQNSACC
;
A
#
# COMPACT_ATOMS: atom_id res chain seq x y z
N MET A 1 -53.69 -8.26 18.92
CA MET A 1 -54.82 -7.67 19.66
C MET A 1 -54.87 -8.31 21.04
N VAL A 2 -54.20 -7.69 22.02
CA VAL A 2 -54.26 -8.08 23.43
C VAL A 2 -54.26 -6.78 24.23
N ILE A 3 -55.36 -6.57 24.94
CA ILE A 3 -55.67 -5.39 25.75
C ILE A 3 -55.25 -5.73 27.18
N ALA A 4 -54.38 -4.91 27.79
CA ALA A 4 -54.03 -4.99 29.20
C ALA A 4 -54.45 -3.69 29.90
N GLY A 5 -55.28 -3.84 30.94
CA GLY A 5 -55.90 -2.75 31.68
C GLY A 5 -54.96 -2.02 32.63
N PHE A 6 -55.15 -0.71 32.74
CA PHE A 6 -54.52 0.15 33.73
C PHE A 6 -55.47 0.38 34.91
N SER A 7 -54.95 0.12 36.12
CA SER A 7 -55.59 0.41 37.40
C SER A 7 -55.36 1.88 37.76
N VAL A 8 -56.44 2.56 38.18
CA VAL A 8 -56.46 3.96 38.61
C VAL A 8 -56.59 3.96 40.13
N ASP A 9 -55.51 4.32 40.83
CA ASP A 9 -55.57 4.70 42.25
C ASP A 9 -55.00 6.11 42.40
N GLY A 10 -55.89 7.05 42.75
CA GLY A 10 -55.57 8.44 42.99
C GLY A 10 -55.48 8.73 44.49
N PRO A 11 -54.43 9.42 44.98
CA PRO A 11 -54.40 9.94 46.33
C PRO A 11 -55.03 11.35 46.38
N GLN A 12 -56.03 11.51 47.25
CA GLN A 12 -56.58 12.81 47.64
C GLN A 12 -55.49 13.67 48.31
N ARG A 13 -55.20 14.85 47.74
CA ARG A 13 -54.34 15.86 48.36
C ARG A 13 -55.19 16.92 49.05
N VAL A 14 -54.92 17.09 50.34
CA VAL A 14 -55.43 18.13 51.22
C VAL A 14 -54.84 19.49 50.81
N PHE A 15 -55.70 20.43 50.40
CA PHE A 15 -55.33 21.82 50.14
C PHE A 15 -55.17 22.58 51.45
N ARG A 16 -53.92 22.98 51.77
CA ARG A 16 -53.59 23.88 52.88
C ARG A 16 -53.18 25.23 52.31
N ALA A 17 -53.86 26.30 52.71
CA ALA A 17 -53.56 27.65 52.26
C ALA A 17 -52.23 28.15 52.84
N GLN A 18 -51.21 28.30 51.97
CA GLN A 18 -49.95 29.00 52.23
C GLN A 18 -49.76 30.07 51.14
N SER A 19 -50.35 31.25 51.33
CA SER A 19 -50.39 32.30 50.28
C SER A 19 -49.41 33.46 50.52
N GLY A 20 -48.47 33.36 51.47
CA GLY A 20 -47.54 34.44 51.81
C GLY A 20 -46.08 34.26 51.37
N THR A 21 -45.58 33.02 51.27
CA THR A 21 -44.16 32.72 50.98
C THR A 21 -43.87 32.51 49.49
N VAL A 22 -44.90 32.31 48.66
CA VAL A 22 -44.75 31.98 47.23
C VAL A 22 -44.18 33.13 46.40
N PHE A 23 -44.41 34.39 46.79
CA PHE A 23 -43.95 35.55 46.02
C PHE A 23 -42.44 35.85 46.14
N LEU A 24 -41.80 35.48 47.25
CA LEU A 24 -40.35 35.68 47.42
C LEU A 24 -39.54 34.59 46.69
N GLU A 25 -40.04 33.35 46.64
CA GLU A 25 -39.40 32.27 45.87
C GLU A 25 -39.44 32.52 44.35
N SER A 26 -40.53 33.12 43.84
CA SER A 26 -40.62 33.44 42.40
C SER A 26 -39.58 34.46 41.95
N GLY A 27 -39.21 35.44 42.79
CA GLY A 27 -38.20 36.44 42.44
C GLY A 27 -36.80 35.84 42.30
N GLN A 28 -36.41 34.95 43.22
CA GLN A 28 -35.11 34.28 43.19
C GLN A 28 -34.96 33.35 41.99
N GLN A 29 -36.05 32.69 41.56
CA GLN A 29 -36.03 31.83 40.37
C GLN A 29 -35.82 32.63 39.08
N VAL A 30 -36.47 33.80 38.95
CA VAL A 30 -36.31 34.67 37.78
C VAL A 30 -34.87 35.21 37.68
N GLU A 31 -34.28 35.65 38.80
CA GLU A 31 -32.88 36.10 38.80
C GLU A 31 -31.89 34.98 38.46
N ALA A 32 -32.12 33.76 38.97
CA ALA A 32 -31.30 32.60 38.66
C ALA A 32 -31.36 32.24 37.17
N LEU A 33 -32.55 32.30 36.58
CA LEU A 33 -32.76 32.06 35.14
C LEU A 33 -32.06 33.13 34.30
N ALA A 34 -32.22 34.41 34.64
CA ALA A 34 -31.57 35.53 33.94
C ALA A 34 -30.03 35.39 33.95
N ARG A 35 -29.43 35.01 35.08
CA ARG A 35 -27.99 34.74 35.15
C ARG A 35 -27.55 33.56 34.29
N LYS A 36 -28.38 32.52 34.19
CA LYS A 36 -28.11 31.35 33.34
C LYS A 36 -28.13 31.73 31.85
N GLU A 37 -29.11 32.52 31.43
CA GLU A 37 -29.21 33.04 30.07
C GLU A 37 -28.03 33.97 29.73
N GLN A 38 -27.66 34.87 30.64
CA GLN A 38 -26.51 35.76 30.44
C GLN A 38 -25.19 34.99 30.29
N ARG A 39 -24.97 33.92 31.08
CA ARG A 39 -23.79 33.04 30.93
C ARG A 39 -23.81 32.27 29.62
N ALA A 40 -24.99 31.81 29.19
CA ALA A 40 -25.14 31.13 27.91
C ALA A 40 -24.78 32.06 26.74
N LEU A 41 -25.29 33.30 26.74
CA LEU A 41 -24.94 34.32 25.73
C LEU A 41 -23.44 34.65 25.74
N GLN A 42 -22.84 34.83 26.91
CA GLN A 42 -21.40 35.08 27.02
C GLN A 42 -20.57 33.91 26.49
N SER A 43 -20.99 32.66 26.76
CA SER A 43 -20.32 31.48 26.22
C SER A 43 -20.44 31.38 24.70
N GLN A 44 -21.58 31.75 24.12
CA GLN A 44 -21.78 31.81 22.68
C GLN A 44 -20.91 32.88 22.02
N GLN A 45 -20.77 34.05 22.65
CA GLN A 45 -19.90 35.12 22.15
C GLN A 45 -18.43 34.69 22.10
N VAL A 46 -17.93 34.05 23.18
CA VAL A 46 -16.56 33.53 23.22
C VAL A 46 -16.34 32.46 22.15
N ALA A 47 -17.32 31.57 21.93
CA ALA A 47 -17.24 30.57 20.87
C ALA A 47 -17.18 31.19 19.47
N LEU A 48 -17.97 32.25 19.22
CA LEU A 48 -18.01 32.95 17.94
C LEU A 48 -16.70 33.72 17.66
N GLU A 49 -16.12 34.34 18.69
CA GLU A 49 -14.79 34.98 18.59
C GLU A 49 -13.68 33.95 18.33
N ALA A 50 -13.74 32.77 18.96
CA ALA A 50 -12.80 31.69 18.71
C ALA A 50 -12.89 31.18 17.25
N LEU A 51 -14.10 31.01 16.71
CA LEU A 51 -14.32 30.64 15.32
C LEU A 51 -13.81 31.71 14.34
N ALA A 52 -14.04 32.99 14.62
CA ALA A 52 -13.52 34.09 13.80
C ALA A 52 -11.99 34.09 13.75
N LYS A 53 -11.32 33.84 14.89
CA LYS A 53 -9.86 33.71 14.96
C LYS A 53 -9.35 32.47 14.23
N GLN A 54 -10.07 31.35 14.30
CA GLN A 54 -9.71 30.15 13.56
C GLN A 54 -9.83 30.38 12.04
N GLN A 55 -10.88 31.08 11.59
CA GLN A 55 -11.07 31.42 10.18
C GLN A 55 -9.97 32.34 9.66
N SER A 56 -9.54 33.34 10.43
CA SER A 56 -8.45 34.23 10.01
C SER A 56 -7.11 33.50 9.91
N GLN A 57 -6.83 32.58 10.85
CA GLN A 57 -5.65 31.72 10.77
C GLN A 57 -5.68 30.77 9.57
N ALA A 58 -6.85 30.20 9.25
CA ALA A 58 -7.02 29.36 8.07
C ALA A 58 -6.75 30.13 6.78
N ASN A 59 -7.28 31.35 6.65
CA ASN A 59 -7.05 32.23 5.50
C ASN A 59 -5.56 32.59 5.36
N GLN A 60 -4.87 32.89 6.46
CA GLN A 60 -3.43 33.20 6.44
C GLN A 60 -2.60 31.99 5.99
N ARG A 61 -2.95 30.78 6.44
CA ARG A 61 -2.31 29.54 5.97
C ARG A 61 -2.55 29.32 4.49
N GLN A 62 -3.76 29.55 4.01
CA GLN A 62 -4.09 29.43 2.59
C GLN A 62 -3.27 30.40 1.72
N GLN A 63 -3.13 31.66 2.15
CA GLN A 63 -2.28 32.63 1.45
C GLN A 63 -0.80 32.21 1.44
N THR A 64 -0.31 31.67 2.55
CA THR A 64 1.08 31.17 2.65
C THR A 64 1.30 29.99 1.70
N LEU A 65 0.36 29.06 1.64
CA LEU A 65 0.41 27.91 0.73
C LEU A 65 0.34 28.35 -0.74
N GLN A 66 -0.49 29.32 -1.08
CA GLN A 66 -0.56 29.89 -2.43
C GLN A 66 0.78 30.56 -2.84
N ALA A 67 1.41 31.30 -1.92
CA ALA A 67 2.72 31.89 -2.17
C ALA A 67 3.81 30.81 -2.36
N GLN A 68 3.77 29.73 -1.57
CA GLN A 68 4.68 28.60 -1.74
C GLN A 68 4.47 27.86 -3.05
N PHE A 69 3.22 27.68 -3.47
CA PHE A 69 2.89 27.05 -4.75
C PHE A 69 3.49 27.82 -5.94
N HIS A 70 3.30 29.15 -5.98
CA HIS A 70 3.92 29.98 -7.02
C HIS A 70 5.45 29.96 -7.00
N LEU A 71 6.07 29.85 -5.82
CA LEU A 71 7.53 29.71 -5.72
C LEU A 71 8.01 28.36 -6.29
N VAL A 72 7.27 27.28 -6.08
CA VAL A 72 7.57 25.95 -6.63
C VAL A 72 7.42 25.97 -8.16
N GLU A 73 6.32 26.53 -8.66
CA GLU A 73 6.06 26.68 -10.10
C GLU A 73 7.19 27.48 -10.80
N ALA A 74 7.65 28.58 -10.19
CA ALA A 74 8.78 29.35 -10.71
C ALA A 74 10.11 28.56 -10.69
N LYS A 75 10.32 27.69 -9.69
CA LYS A 75 11.51 26.82 -9.64
C LYS A 75 11.46 25.70 -10.68
N GLU A 76 10.28 25.16 -10.95
CA GLU A 76 10.07 24.14 -12.00
C GLU A 76 10.39 24.73 -13.37
N GLN A 77 9.85 25.91 -13.70
CA GLN A 77 10.16 26.61 -14.95
C GLN A 77 11.67 26.86 -15.12
N ARG A 78 12.34 27.32 -14.05
CA ARG A 78 13.80 27.51 -14.06
C ARG A 78 14.57 26.21 -14.28
N MET A 79 14.08 25.10 -13.73
CA MET A 79 14.70 23.79 -13.90
C MET A 79 14.53 23.28 -15.34
N GLU A 80 13.36 23.46 -15.95
CA GLU A 80 13.12 23.12 -17.36
C GLU A 80 14.03 23.91 -18.31
N GLU A 81 14.25 25.20 -18.04
CA GLU A 81 15.18 26.04 -18.81
C GLU A 81 16.61 25.51 -18.72
N LEU A 82 17.08 25.17 -17.51
CA LEU A 82 18.42 24.61 -17.30
C LEU A 82 18.58 23.24 -17.98
N VAL A 83 17.56 22.38 -17.94
CA VAL A 83 17.58 21.08 -18.63
C VAL A 83 17.66 21.26 -20.15
N LYS A 84 16.91 22.23 -20.71
CA LYS A 84 16.99 22.55 -22.14
C LYS A 84 18.36 23.07 -22.54
N GLU A 85 18.98 23.91 -21.71
CA GLU A 85 20.33 24.43 -21.94
C GLU A 85 21.38 23.31 -21.90
N GLN A 86 21.38 22.46 -20.87
CA GLN A 86 22.29 21.31 -20.77
C GLN A 86 22.11 20.31 -21.92
N SER A 87 20.87 20.04 -22.33
CA SER A 87 20.59 19.16 -23.46
C SER A 87 21.17 19.72 -24.77
N LYS A 88 21.06 21.03 -24.98
CA LYS A 88 21.64 21.70 -26.16
C LYS A 88 23.17 21.62 -26.15
N GLU A 89 23.82 21.84 -25.01
CA GLU A 89 25.28 21.70 -24.88
C GLU A 89 25.74 20.27 -25.18
N LEU A 90 25.01 19.27 -24.67
CA LEU A 90 25.34 17.86 -24.87
C LEU A 90 25.16 17.43 -26.33
N LEU A 91 24.15 17.94 -27.04
CA LEU A 91 23.95 17.70 -28.47
C LEU A 91 25.09 18.28 -29.31
N VAL A 92 25.54 19.51 -29.00
CA VAL A 92 26.69 20.12 -29.69
C VAL A 92 27.96 19.30 -29.46
N ALA A 93 28.22 18.88 -28.21
CA ALA A 93 29.37 18.04 -27.88
C ALA A 93 29.33 16.67 -28.58
N GLN A 94 28.14 16.07 -28.73
CA GLN A 94 27.97 14.81 -29.44
C GLN A 94 28.17 14.96 -30.96
N GLU A 95 27.70 16.06 -31.55
CA GLU A 95 27.93 16.37 -32.95
C GLU A 95 29.42 16.54 -33.27
N ASP A 96 30.16 17.24 -32.41
CA ASP A 96 31.61 17.40 -32.56
C ASP A 96 32.36 16.06 -32.43
N LYS A 97 31.91 15.19 -31.51
CA LYS A 97 32.47 13.84 -31.36
C LYS A 97 32.21 12.98 -32.61
N ILE A 98 30.99 13.01 -33.16
CA ILE A 98 30.65 12.29 -34.39
C ILE A 98 31.48 12.80 -35.58
N LYS A 99 31.66 14.12 -35.71
CA LYS A 99 32.51 14.72 -36.75
C LYS A 99 33.97 14.28 -36.60
N ALA A 100 34.49 14.21 -35.38
CA ALA A 100 35.85 13.74 -35.11
C ALA A 100 36.02 12.24 -35.44
N GLU A 101 35.04 11.40 -35.10
CA GLU A 101 35.03 9.97 -35.46
C GLU A 101 34.96 9.75 -36.97
N LEU A 102 34.11 10.51 -37.68
CA LEU A 102 34.03 10.51 -39.15
C LEU A 102 35.35 10.92 -39.81
N ALA A 103 36.01 11.96 -39.30
CA ALA A 103 37.32 12.38 -39.81
C ALA A 103 38.41 11.32 -39.60
N LEU A 104 38.34 10.57 -38.49
CA LEU A 104 39.24 9.45 -38.22
C LEU A 104 38.97 8.26 -39.17
N GLU A 105 37.69 7.98 -39.45
CA GLU A 105 37.28 6.92 -40.38
C GLU A 105 37.65 7.24 -41.84
N GLU A 106 37.58 8.51 -42.26
CA GLU A 106 38.02 8.95 -43.58
C GLU A 106 39.54 8.75 -43.77
N GLN A 107 40.34 9.00 -42.72
CA GLN A 107 41.77 8.69 -42.74
C GLN A 107 42.04 7.18 -42.79
N ALA A 108 41.25 6.36 -42.08
CA ALA A 108 41.41 4.91 -42.07
C ALA A 108 41.00 4.25 -43.40
N THR A 109 39.93 4.73 -44.03
CA THR A 109 39.42 4.23 -45.32
C THR A 109 40.34 4.59 -46.49
N GLY A 110 41.05 5.73 -46.43
CA GLY A 110 42.15 6.05 -47.35
C GLY A 110 43.25 4.98 -47.36
N VAL A 111 43.60 4.42 -46.19
CA VAL A 111 44.60 3.36 -46.04
C VAL A 111 44.04 1.97 -46.37
N GLN A 112 42.76 1.71 -46.07
CA GLN A 112 42.10 0.43 -46.37
C GLN A 112 41.71 0.26 -47.83
N SER A 113 41.33 1.31 -48.55
CA SER A 113 40.93 1.24 -49.98
C SER A 113 42.08 0.79 -50.90
N ALA A 114 43.34 1.09 -50.53
CA ALA A 114 44.53 0.55 -51.19
C ALA A 114 44.72 -0.97 -50.92
N ARG A 115 44.27 -1.46 -49.76
CA ARG A 115 44.34 -2.88 -49.35
C ARG A 115 43.17 -3.72 -49.89
N THR A 116 41.95 -3.18 -49.93
CA THR A 116 40.76 -3.92 -50.38
C THR A 116 40.71 -4.15 -51.89
N ARG A 117 41.31 -3.28 -52.72
CA ARG A 117 41.50 -3.56 -54.15
C ARG A 117 42.37 -4.79 -54.43
N LEU A 118 43.25 -5.16 -53.50
CA LEU A 118 44.10 -6.36 -53.58
C LEU A 118 43.40 -7.64 -53.08
N ALA A 119 42.32 -7.52 -52.30
CA ALA A 119 41.65 -8.65 -51.64
C ALA A 119 40.32 -9.07 -52.29
N LEU A 120 39.75 -8.25 -53.19
CA LEU A 120 38.41 -8.48 -53.75
C LEU A 120 38.30 -9.64 -54.75
N SER A 121 39.42 -10.27 -55.15
CA SER A 121 39.40 -11.46 -56.02
C SER A 121 39.11 -12.77 -55.28
N GLY A 122 39.02 -12.76 -53.94
CA GLY A 122 38.79 -13.97 -53.12
C GLY A 122 37.39 -14.12 -52.49
N LEU A 123 36.47 -13.17 -52.72
CA LEU A 123 35.36 -12.91 -51.80
C LEU A 123 34.13 -13.84 -51.88
N ALA A 124 34.19 -14.96 -52.59
CA ALA A 124 33.12 -15.96 -52.59
C ALA A 124 33.29 -17.04 -51.50
N LYS A 125 34.49 -17.17 -50.91
CA LYS A 125 34.79 -18.14 -49.82
C LYS A 125 34.71 -17.54 -48.41
N THR A 126 34.56 -16.22 -48.27
CA THR A 126 34.61 -15.50 -46.98
C THR A 126 33.25 -15.33 -46.30
N GLY A 127 32.12 -15.46 -47.01
CA GLY A 127 30.79 -15.30 -46.42
C GLY A 127 30.46 -16.34 -45.35
N THR A 128 30.86 -17.60 -45.56
CA THR A 128 30.68 -18.68 -44.57
C THR A 128 31.59 -18.54 -43.37
N GLN A 129 32.82 -18.01 -43.56
CA GLN A 129 33.73 -17.74 -42.45
C GLN A 129 33.23 -16.58 -41.57
N LEU A 130 32.64 -15.54 -42.16
CA LEU A 130 32.02 -14.45 -41.40
C LEU A 130 30.82 -14.92 -40.57
N LEU A 131 29.97 -15.78 -41.14
CA LEU A 131 28.84 -16.39 -40.42
C LEU A 131 29.30 -17.29 -39.27
N GLN A 132 30.34 -18.09 -39.46
CA GLN A 132 30.92 -18.92 -38.40
C GLN A 132 31.55 -18.07 -37.29
N LEU A 133 32.24 -16.98 -37.65
CA LEU A 133 32.84 -16.07 -36.67
C LEU A 133 31.75 -15.36 -35.83
N ALA A 134 30.66 -14.93 -36.46
CA ALA A 134 29.51 -14.33 -35.78
C ALA A 134 28.77 -15.33 -34.88
N ALA A 135 28.63 -16.59 -35.31
CA ALA A 135 28.02 -17.63 -34.48
C ALA A 135 28.88 -17.98 -33.26
N ALA A 136 30.21 -18.04 -33.43
CA ALA A 136 31.14 -18.26 -32.33
C ALA A 136 31.11 -17.09 -31.34
N SER A 137 31.12 -15.85 -31.81
CA SER A 137 31.04 -14.67 -30.94
C SER A 137 29.69 -14.58 -30.21
N ALA A 138 28.58 -14.94 -30.86
CA ALA A 138 27.26 -15.01 -30.23
C ALA A 138 27.21 -16.10 -29.15
N ALA A 139 27.82 -17.27 -29.39
CA ALA A 139 27.89 -18.34 -28.41
C ALA A 139 28.72 -17.94 -27.18
N ASP A 140 29.85 -17.27 -27.37
CA ASP A 140 30.69 -16.83 -26.25
C ASP A 140 30.05 -15.66 -25.49
N LEU A 141 29.40 -14.71 -26.18
CA LEU A 141 28.60 -13.67 -25.52
C LEU A 141 27.45 -14.25 -24.70
N SER A 142 26.77 -15.28 -25.22
CA SER A 142 25.70 -15.98 -24.50
C SER A 142 26.20 -16.68 -23.24
N LYS A 143 27.40 -17.26 -23.24
CA LYS A 143 27.99 -17.92 -22.06
C LYS A 143 28.30 -16.92 -20.95
N GLU A 144 28.91 -15.78 -21.26
CA GLU A 144 29.24 -14.77 -20.25
C GLU A 144 27.96 -14.16 -19.65
N ILE A 145 26.96 -13.84 -20.48
CA ILE A 145 25.65 -13.38 -19.98
C ILE A 145 25.02 -14.44 -19.07
N LEU A 146 25.00 -15.71 -19.48
CA LEU A 146 24.45 -16.79 -18.67
C LEU A 146 25.19 -16.94 -17.33
N ARG A 147 26.52 -16.86 -17.36
CA ARG A 147 27.38 -16.92 -16.16
C ARG A 147 27.05 -15.79 -15.18
N ASP A 148 26.99 -14.55 -15.68
CA ASP A 148 26.67 -13.38 -14.86
C ASP A 148 25.27 -13.48 -14.25
N GLN A 149 24.29 -13.96 -15.03
CA GLN A 149 22.93 -14.19 -14.56
C GLN A 149 22.86 -15.29 -13.49
N LEU A 150 23.61 -16.39 -13.65
CA LEU A 150 23.67 -17.47 -12.65
C LEU A 150 24.32 -17.00 -11.35
N ILE A 151 25.41 -16.23 -11.43
CA ILE A 151 26.06 -15.65 -10.25
C ILE A 151 25.10 -14.68 -9.55
N GLY A 152 24.46 -13.78 -10.31
CA GLY A 152 23.47 -12.84 -9.78
C GLY A 152 22.28 -13.55 -9.11
N ALA A 153 21.74 -14.58 -9.75
CA ALA A 153 20.67 -15.42 -9.23
C ALA A 153 21.07 -16.10 -7.91
N ALA A 154 22.27 -16.68 -7.84
CA ALA A 154 22.77 -17.34 -6.64
C ALA A 154 22.98 -16.37 -5.48
N VAL A 155 23.54 -15.18 -5.75
CA VAL A 155 23.70 -14.11 -4.75
C VAL A 155 22.36 -13.63 -4.24
N TYR A 156 21.42 -13.32 -5.14
CA TYR A 156 20.06 -12.88 -4.78
C TYR A 156 19.36 -13.93 -3.92
N PHE A 157 19.35 -15.20 -4.36
CA PHE A 157 18.73 -16.29 -3.62
C PHE A 157 19.34 -16.43 -2.21
N SER A 158 20.68 -16.40 -2.10
CA SER A 158 21.37 -16.48 -0.82
C SER A 158 21.00 -15.33 0.13
N LEU A 159 20.94 -14.10 -0.39
CA LEU A 159 20.52 -12.92 0.40
C LEU A 159 19.08 -13.04 0.89
N ILE A 160 18.15 -13.51 0.05
CA ILE A 160 16.76 -13.74 0.44
C ILE A 160 16.65 -14.84 1.49
N MET A 161 17.42 -15.94 1.37
CA MET A 161 17.41 -17.01 2.37
C MET A 161 17.97 -16.55 3.71
N ILE A 162 19.02 -15.72 3.72
CA ILE A 162 19.55 -15.09 4.94
C ILE A 162 18.49 -14.15 5.55
N ALA A 163 17.85 -13.31 4.73
CA ALA A 163 16.78 -12.42 5.19
C ALA A 163 15.59 -13.19 5.76
N ALA A 164 15.19 -14.30 5.13
CA ALA A 164 14.12 -15.17 5.60
C ALA A 164 14.48 -15.83 6.95
N PHE A 165 15.71 -16.31 7.09
CA PHE A 165 16.19 -16.87 8.35
C PHE A 165 16.20 -15.83 9.48
N ILE A 166 16.71 -14.63 9.21
CA ILE A 166 16.68 -13.50 10.16
C ILE A 166 15.23 -13.13 10.50
N TYR A 167 14.34 -13.08 9.51
CA TYR A 167 12.92 -12.78 9.70
C TYR A 167 12.26 -13.76 10.67
N VAL A 168 12.39 -15.06 10.43
CA VAL A 168 11.80 -16.08 11.31
C VAL A 168 12.43 -16.06 12.71
N THR A 169 13.74 -15.82 12.80
CA THR A 169 14.45 -15.89 14.09
C THR A 169 14.20 -14.66 14.97
N PHE A 170 14.12 -13.47 14.37
CA PHE A 170 14.10 -12.21 15.12
C PHE A 170 12.81 -11.41 14.99
N PHE A 171 11.99 -11.64 13.94
CA PHE A 171 10.84 -10.80 13.62
C PHE A 171 9.47 -11.45 13.90
N THR A 172 9.41 -12.57 14.65
CA THR A 172 8.16 -13.09 15.21
C THR A 172 7.66 -12.20 16.34
N TYR A 173 7.00 -11.09 16.00
CA TYR A 173 6.45 -10.14 16.96
C TYR A 173 4.92 -10.05 16.83
N GLN A 174 4.22 -9.82 17.94
CA GLN A 174 2.78 -9.56 17.89
C GLN A 174 2.53 -8.12 17.45
N TYR A 175 1.86 -7.94 16.32
CA TYR A 175 1.49 -6.60 15.85
C TYR A 175 0.66 -5.86 16.90
N PRO A 176 0.97 -4.57 17.18
CA PRO A 176 0.19 -3.80 18.12
C PRO A 176 -1.25 -3.72 17.62
N MET A 177 -2.21 -3.80 18.54
CA MET A 177 -3.61 -3.57 18.22
C MET A 177 -3.77 -2.13 17.73
N LEU A 178 -4.49 -1.96 16.61
CA LEU A 178 -4.84 -0.63 16.12
C LEU A 178 -5.72 0.09 17.14
N LYS A 179 -5.44 1.37 17.41
CA LYS A 179 -6.25 2.17 18.31
C LYS A 179 -7.66 2.35 17.76
N ASN A 180 -7.75 2.54 16.44
CA ASN A 180 -9.00 2.64 15.70
C ASN A 180 -9.14 1.40 14.84
N GLN A 181 -10.17 0.59 15.07
CA GLN A 181 -10.45 -0.53 14.18
C GLN A 181 -10.93 0.02 12.83
N PRO A 182 -10.34 -0.46 11.72
CA PRO A 182 -10.75 -0.02 10.40
C PRO A 182 -12.18 -0.49 10.12
N VAL A 183 -12.93 0.31 9.37
CA VAL A 183 -14.27 -0.05 8.94
C VAL A 183 -14.15 -1.10 7.82
N VAL A 184 -14.63 -2.32 8.08
CA VAL A 184 -14.58 -3.40 7.09
C VAL A 184 -15.69 -3.20 6.07
N TYR A 185 -15.30 -3.07 4.80
CA TYR A 185 -16.23 -2.99 3.67
C TYR A 185 -16.34 -4.37 3.00
N GLY A 186 -17.54 -4.75 2.57
CA GLY A 186 -17.77 -6.05 1.93
C GLY A 186 -17.33 -6.11 0.47
N ASP A 187 -17.11 -4.97 -0.18
CA ASP A 187 -16.95 -4.89 -1.64
C ASP A 187 -15.49 -4.80 -2.10
N HIS A 188 -14.57 -4.40 -1.21
CA HIS A 188 -13.16 -4.14 -1.51
C HIS A 188 -12.28 -4.40 -0.29
N PHE A 189 -10.96 -4.48 -0.49
CA PHE A 189 -10.00 -4.56 0.62
C PHE A 189 -10.18 -3.39 1.59
N THR A 190 -10.07 -3.68 2.89
CA THR A 190 -10.25 -2.67 3.94
C THR A 190 -9.20 -1.57 3.84
N PHE A 191 -7.98 -1.95 3.47
CA PHE A 191 -6.87 -1.02 3.23
C PHE A 191 -6.75 -0.68 1.74
N SER A 192 -6.43 0.57 1.42
CA SER A 192 -6.18 1.02 0.04
C SER A 192 -4.84 0.50 -0.49
N LEU A 193 -4.71 0.38 -1.81
CA LEU A 193 -3.47 -0.12 -2.43
C LEU A 193 -2.28 0.81 -2.16
N PHE A 194 -2.50 2.13 -2.27
CA PHE A 194 -1.47 3.15 -2.08
C PHE A 194 -1.42 3.71 -0.67
N GLU A 195 -1.95 2.99 0.32
CA GLU A 195 -1.92 3.40 1.72
C GLU A 195 -0.46 3.61 2.21
N CYS A 196 0.53 2.91 1.62
CA CYS A 196 1.98 3.10 1.87
C CYS A 196 2.49 4.48 1.51
N CYS A 197 1.92 5.05 0.47
CA CYS A 197 2.34 6.33 -0.07
C CYS A 197 1.54 7.47 0.57
N ASN A 198 0.46 7.16 1.29
CA ASN A 198 -0.34 8.16 1.96
C ASN A 198 0.35 8.59 3.25
N TRP A 199 1.02 9.74 3.19
CA TRP A 199 1.67 10.37 4.34
C TRP A 199 0.75 11.30 5.14
N ASP A 200 -0.56 11.24 4.88
CA ASP A 200 -1.53 12.01 5.63
C ASP A 200 -1.48 11.61 7.11
N ARG A 201 -1.23 12.62 7.95
CA ARG A 201 -1.03 12.47 9.39
C ARG A 201 -2.32 12.04 10.10
N ASP A 202 -3.46 12.34 9.50
CA ASP A 202 -4.78 12.09 10.09
C ASP A 202 -5.43 10.80 9.54
N ALA A 203 -4.80 10.13 8.56
CA ALA A 203 -5.30 8.85 8.06
C ALA A 203 -5.20 7.76 9.14
N PRO A 204 -6.18 6.84 9.25
CA PRO A 204 -6.11 5.70 10.18
C PRO A 204 -4.83 4.85 9.99
N SER A 205 -4.31 4.83 8.77
CA SER A 205 -3.06 4.18 8.40
C SER A 205 -1.80 4.85 8.94
N ALA A 206 -1.85 6.08 9.44
CA ALA A 206 -0.69 6.74 10.04
C ALA A 206 -0.15 5.97 11.25
N GLU A 207 -1.01 5.30 12.02
CA GLU A 207 -0.58 4.42 13.11
C GLU A 207 0.11 3.16 12.59
N ILE A 208 -0.37 2.60 11.47
CA ILE A 208 0.22 1.43 10.81
C ILE A 208 1.56 1.78 10.18
N MET A 209 1.66 2.94 9.52
CA MET A 209 2.91 3.42 8.89
C MET A 209 3.98 3.80 9.90
N ARG A 210 3.60 4.05 11.17
CA ARG A 210 4.57 4.16 12.26
C ARG A 210 5.34 2.84 12.43
N ASP A 211 4.72 1.71 12.12
CA ASP A 211 5.39 0.42 11.98
C ASP A 211 6.03 0.29 10.58
N ARG A 212 7.21 0.90 10.44
CA ARG A 212 8.00 0.86 9.19
C ARG A 212 8.40 -0.55 8.75
N ARG A 213 8.21 -1.58 9.59
CA ARG A 213 8.60 -2.96 9.27
C ARG A 213 7.78 -3.52 8.12
N ILE A 214 6.47 -3.26 8.07
CA ILE A 214 5.60 -3.81 7.02
C ILE A 214 5.99 -3.24 5.65
N PRO A 215 6.01 -1.91 5.43
CA PRO A 215 6.37 -1.36 4.11
C PRO A 215 7.81 -1.72 3.72
N CYS A 216 8.75 -1.68 4.68
CA CYS A 216 10.15 -2.03 4.41
C CYS A 216 10.30 -3.50 3.99
N CYS A 217 9.65 -4.44 4.68
CA CYS A 217 9.71 -5.86 4.31
C CYS A 217 8.99 -6.14 2.99
N SER A 218 7.86 -5.47 2.71
CA SER A 218 7.14 -5.63 1.45
C SER A 218 7.92 -5.10 0.24
N CYS A 219 8.69 -4.02 0.41
CA CYS A 219 9.49 -3.43 -0.68
C CYS A 219 10.87 -4.10 -0.83
N CYS A 220 11.58 -4.34 0.27
CA CYS A 220 12.97 -4.82 0.23
C CYS A 220 13.08 -6.35 0.26
N CYS A 221 12.10 -7.03 0.86
CA CYS A 221 12.13 -8.47 1.12
C CYS A 221 10.82 -9.14 0.66
N LEU A 222 10.34 -8.75 -0.52
CA LEU A 222 9.04 -9.18 -1.05
C LEU A 222 8.80 -10.70 -0.98
N PRO A 223 9.76 -11.59 -1.36
CA PRO A 223 9.55 -13.04 -1.24
C PRO A 223 9.30 -13.51 0.19
N VAL A 224 10.01 -12.93 1.16
CA VAL A 224 9.88 -13.26 2.59
C VAL A 224 8.52 -12.80 3.10
N ARG A 225 8.14 -11.56 2.79
CA ARG A 225 6.89 -10.99 3.25
C ARG A 225 5.67 -11.66 2.62
N TRP A 226 5.73 -11.97 1.33
CA TRP A 226 4.67 -12.72 0.66
C TRP A 226 4.53 -14.13 1.25
N ALA A 227 5.64 -14.84 1.48
CA ALA A 227 5.61 -16.17 2.09
C ALA A 227 5.01 -16.15 3.51
N ASP A 228 5.32 -15.15 4.31
CA ASP A 228 4.71 -14.91 5.63
C ASP A 228 3.18 -14.79 5.51
N THR A 229 2.70 -13.94 4.60
CA THR A 229 1.25 -13.80 4.35
C THR A 229 0.58 -15.06 3.84
N ALA A 230 1.24 -15.80 2.94
CA ALA A 230 0.74 -17.06 2.39
C ALA A 230 0.69 -18.20 3.42
N SER A 231 1.58 -18.15 4.41
CA SER A 231 1.69 -19.14 5.49
C SER A 231 0.79 -18.85 6.68
N SER A 232 0.14 -17.69 6.72
CA SER A 232 -0.79 -17.31 7.78
C SER A 232 -1.86 -18.37 7.95
N SER A 233 -2.19 -18.71 9.21
CA SER A 233 -3.26 -19.66 9.54
C SER A 233 -4.63 -19.21 9.03
N LYS A 234 -4.80 -17.92 8.73
CA LYS A 234 -6.03 -17.34 8.17
C LYS A 234 -6.24 -17.76 6.71
N THR A 235 -5.18 -17.79 5.90
CA THR A 235 -5.26 -18.09 4.47
C THR A 235 -4.84 -19.53 4.17
N GLY A 236 -3.86 -20.07 4.89
CA GLY A 236 -3.32 -21.43 4.74
C GLY A 236 -3.00 -21.78 3.29
N PHE A 237 -2.35 -20.86 2.56
CA PHE A 237 -2.07 -21.06 1.13
C PHE A 237 -0.86 -21.95 0.90
N LEU A 238 0.27 -21.61 1.51
CA LEU A 238 1.52 -22.35 1.39
C LEU A 238 2.35 -22.18 2.66
N PRO A 239 3.01 -23.23 3.18
CA PRO A 239 3.89 -23.06 4.34
C PRO A 239 5.04 -22.10 4.02
N PHE A 240 5.57 -21.43 5.05
CA PHE A 240 6.54 -20.34 4.90
C PHE A 240 7.78 -20.73 4.08
N TRP A 241 8.46 -21.81 4.46
CA TRP A 241 9.73 -22.22 3.82
C TRP A 241 9.58 -22.62 2.34
N PRO A 242 8.63 -23.49 1.95
CA PRO A 242 8.32 -23.73 0.54
C PRO A 242 7.95 -22.45 -0.21
N GLY A 243 7.17 -21.56 0.42
CA GLY A 243 6.78 -20.29 -0.18
C GLY A 243 7.96 -19.38 -0.50
N VAL A 244 8.84 -19.13 0.47
CA VAL A 244 9.98 -18.24 0.25
C VAL A 244 10.97 -18.83 -0.76
N ILE A 245 11.23 -20.15 -0.72
CA ILE A 245 12.11 -20.81 -1.69
C ILE A 245 11.54 -20.70 -3.10
N LEU A 246 10.24 -20.98 -3.28
CA LEU A 246 9.58 -20.90 -4.58
C LEU A 246 9.66 -19.49 -5.17
N ILE A 247 9.27 -18.46 -4.40
CA ILE A 247 9.27 -17.08 -4.90
C ILE A 247 10.70 -16.55 -5.11
N ALA A 248 11.64 -16.91 -4.23
CA ALA A 248 13.04 -16.53 -4.40
C ALA A 248 13.63 -17.09 -5.70
N LEU A 249 13.34 -18.36 -6.03
CA LEU A 249 13.78 -18.98 -7.29
C LEU A 249 13.12 -18.32 -8.50
N LEU A 250 11.79 -18.12 -8.48
CA LEU A 250 11.08 -17.46 -9.58
C LEU A 250 11.66 -16.07 -9.86
N ASN A 251 11.94 -15.28 -8.82
CA ASN A 251 12.57 -13.97 -8.98
C ASN A 251 14.02 -14.07 -9.47
N ALA A 252 14.83 -14.97 -8.91
CA ALA A 252 16.23 -15.18 -9.30
C ALA A 252 16.39 -15.54 -10.80
N PHE A 253 15.44 -16.29 -11.37
CA PHE A 253 15.46 -16.73 -12.77
C PHE A 253 14.73 -15.79 -13.74
N THR A 254 14.29 -14.61 -13.31
CA THR A 254 13.53 -13.67 -14.16
C THR A 254 14.30 -13.25 -15.41
N GLY A 255 15.58 -12.87 -15.26
CA GLY A 255 16.44 -12.46 -16.38
C GLY A 255 16.71 -13.60 -17.38
N MET A 256 16.97 -14.81 -16.89
CA MET A 256 17.28 -15.98 -17.73
C MET A 256 16.08 -16.51 -18.52
N SER A 257 14.87 -16.35 -17.98
CA SER A 257 13.64 -16.90 -18.55
C SER A 257 12.86 -15.93 -19.43
N PHE A 258 13.46 -14.80 -19.81
CA PHE A 258 12.77 -13.73 -20.54
C PHE A 258 11.43 -13.34 -19.88
N TYR A 259 11.45 -13.15 -18.55
CA TYR A 259 10.29 -12.81 -17.72
C TYR A 259 9.17 -13.86 -17.58
N VAL A 260 9.32 -15.06 -18.15
CA VAL A 260 8.33 -16.14 -17.99
C VAL A 260 8.14 -16.52 -16.52
N THR A 261 9.23 -16.60 -15.74
CA THR A 261 9.14 -16.88 -14.28
C THR A 261 8.48 -15.75 -13.50
N SER A 262 8.66 -14.49 -13.90
CA SER A 262 7.94 -13.35 -13.33
C SER A 262 6.44 -13.43 -13.61
N LEU A 263 6.04 -13.85 -14.82
CA LEU A 263 4.63 -14.07 -15.15
C LEU A 263 4.02 -15.19 -14.30
N LEU A 264 4.74 -16.31 -14.12
CA LEU A 264 4.32 -17.40 -13.23
C LEU A 264 4.17 -16.93 -11.79
N PHE A 265 5.09 -16.09 -11.30
CA PHE A 265 4.99 -15.49 -9.99
C PHE A 265 3.74 -14.60 -9.87
N THR A 266 3.49 -13.71 -10.83
CA THR A 266 2.30 -12.85 -10.83
C THR A 266 1.02 -13.69 -10.79
N ILE A 267 0.92 -14.76 -11.59
CA ILE A 267 -0.24 -15.66 -11.58
C ILE A 267 -0.41 -16.29 -10.19
N LEU A 268 0.66 -16.80 -9.59
CA LEU A 268 0.61 -17.41 -8.26
C LEU A 268 0.17 -16.40 -7.19
N ALA A 269 0.68 -15.17 -7.26
CA ALA A 269 0.32 -14.09 -6.36
C ALA A 269 -1.14 -13.64 -6.54
N THR A 270 -1.63 -13.57 -7.78
CA THR A 270 -3.06 -13.35 -8.09
C THR A 270 -3.94 -14.45 -7.50
N LEU A 271 -3.56 -15.73 -7.64
CA LEU A 271 -4.32 -16.85 -7.05
C LEU A 271 -4.35 -16.77 -5.52
N HIS A 272 -3.22 -16.41 -4.89
CA HIS A 272 -3.15 -16.17 -3.45
C HIS A 272 -4.08 -15.03 -3.03
N ARG A 273 -4.06 -13.90 -3.75
CA ARG A 273 -4.90 -12.74 -3.49
C ARG A 273 -6.39 -13.04 -3.66
N GLN A 274 -6.77 -13.82 -4.66
CA GLN A 274 -8.14 -14.32 -4.84
C GLN A 274 -8.58 -15.22 -3.67
N LYS A 275 -7.66 -16.02 -3.10
CA LYS A 275 -7.93 -16.79 -1.88
C LYS A 275 -8.15 -15.89 -0.66
N ILE A 276 -7.39 -14.80 -0.53
CA ILE A 276 -7.65 -13.78 0.52
C ILE A 276 -9.05 -13.22 0.34
N ARG A 277 -9.43 -12.74 -0.85
CA ARG A 277 -10.78 -12.21 -1.12
C ARG A 277 -11.88 -13.19 -0.69
N LYS A 278 -11.74 -14.48 -1.07
CA LYS A 278 -12.67 -15.54 -0.65
C LYS A 278 -12.73 -15.73 0.87
N THR A 279 -11.59 -15.66 1.56
CA THR A 279 -11.49 -15.86 3.01
C THR A 279 -12.14 -14.71 3.79
N TYR A 280 -12.07 -13.50 3.25
CA TYR A 280 -12.60 -12.29 3.86
C TYR A 280 -14.02 -11.93 3.38
N GLY A 281 -14.63 -12.74 2.52
CA GLY A 281 -15.98 -12.48 2.00
C GLY A 281 -16.06 -11.34 0.98
N LEU A 282 -14.92 -10.94 0.38
CA LEU A 282 -14.85 -9.94 -0.69
C LEU A 282 -15.24 -10.58 -2.03
N PRO A 283 -15.71 -9.81 -3.04
CA PRO A 283 -15.95 -10.33 -4.39
C PRO A 283 -14.71 -11.05 -4.95
N TYR A 284 -14.87 -12.30 -5.41
CA TYR A 284 -13.78 -13.15 -5.90
C TYR A 284 -14.24 -14.00 -7.10
N GLY A 285 -13.28 -14.51 -7.88
CA GLY A 285 -13.53 -15.46 -8.97
C GLY A 285 -14.16 -14.87 -10.24
N SER A 286 -14.43 -13.56 -10.27
CA SER A 286 -14.89 -12.87 -11.48
C SER A 286 -13.71 -12.47 -12.37
N CYS A 287 -13.93 -12.36 -13.68
CA CYS A 287 -12.91 -11.89 -14.62
C CYS A 287 -12.38 -10.49 -14.24
N SER A 288 -13.27 -9.60 -13.77
CA SER A 288 -12.93 -8.27 -13.28
C SER A 288 -11.94 -8.33 -12.12
N THR A 289 -12.28 -9.09 -11.06
CA THR A 289 -11.45 -9.20 -9.85
C THR A 289 -10.11 -9.88 -10.13
N CYS A 290 -10.07 -10.90 -11.00
CA CYS A 290 -8.82 -11.55 -11.38
C CYS A 290 -7.92 -10.62 -12.19
N THR A 291 -8.50 -9.84 -13.11
CA THR A 291 -7.74 -8.86 -13.92
C THR A 291 -7.20 -7.74 -13.05
N GLU A 292 -8.02 -7.20 -12.14
CA GLU A 292 -7.61 -6.18 -11.15
C GLU A 292 -6.42 -6.67 -10.32
N ASP A 293 -6.50 -7.89 -9.78
CA ASP A 293 -5.43 -8.47 -8.95
C ASP A 293 -4.15 -8.75 -9.76
N PHE A 294 -4.28 -9.22 -11.01
CA PHE A 294 -3.14 -9.43 -11.92
C PHE A 294 -2.44 -8.11 -12.24
N CYS A 295 -3.21 -7.08 -12.59
CA CYS A 295 -2.73 -5.73 -12.88
C CYS A 295 -2.06 -5.09 -11.65
N THR A 296 -2.67 -5.23 -10.48
CA THR A 296 -2.13 -4.75 -9.21
C THR A 296 -0.75 -5.35 -8.93
N TRP A 297 -0.60 -6.66 -9.09
CA TRP A 297 0.67 -7.35 -8.90
C TRP A 297 1.71 -7.02 -9.97
N THR A 298 1.27 -6.76 -11.20
CA THR A 298 2.16 -6.38 -12.31
C THR A 298 2.73 -4.97 -12.13
N TRP A 299 1.93 -4.01 -11.66
CA TRP A 299 2.33 -2.60 -11.57
C TRP A 299 2.85 -2.15 -10.21
N CYS A 300 2.34 -2.71 -9.11
CA CYS A 300 2.86 -2.42 -7.77
C CYS A 300 2.82 -3.65 -6.85
N SER A 301 3.70 -4.61 -7.11
CA SER A 301 3.84 -5.83 -6.30
C SER A 301 4.11 -5.55 -4.81
N CYS A 302 4.90 -4.52 -4.50
CA CYS A 302 5.18 -4.14 -3.10
C CYS A 302 3.95 -3.57 -2.38
N CYS A 303 3.15 -2.73 -3.06
CA CYS A 303 1.87 -2.23 -2.55
C CYS A 303 0.91 -3.39 -2.28
N ALA A 304 0.78 -4.31 -3.25
CA ALA A 304 -0.09 -5.47 -3.15
C ALA A 304 0.30 -6.36 -1.96
N THR A 305 1.59 -6.69 -1.83
CA THR A 305 2.13 -7.49 -0.72
C THR A 305 1.85 -6.84 0.64
N MET A 306 2.05 -5.51 0.74
CA MET A 306 1.76 -4.77 1.96
C MET A 306 0.27 -4.78 2.30
N GLN A 307 -0.59 -4.46 1.34
CA GLN A 307 -2.05 -4.46 1.53
C GLN A 307 -2.54 -5.83 1.99
N GLU A 308 -2.09 -6.92 1.36
CA GLU A 308 -2.41 -8.29 1.74
C GLU A 308 -1.97 -8.59 3.17
N ALA A 309 -0.77 -8.15 3.55
CA ALA A 309 -0.25 -8.36 4.89
C ALA A 309 -1.03 -7.58 5.95
N MET A 310 -1.43 -6.35 5.66
CA MET A 310 -2.27 -5.55 6.55
C MET A 310 -3.65 -6.17 6.73
N GLU A 311 -4.29 -6.61 5.64
CA GLU A 311 -5.59 -7.28 5.68
C GLU A 311 -5.52 -8.54 6.57
N ILE A 312 -4.49 -9.36 6.38
CA ILE A 312 -4.30 -10.59 7.18
C ILE A 312 -4.04 -10.29 8.65
N GLN A 313 -3.30 -9.24 8.97
CA GLN A 313 -2.91 -8.95 10.35
C GLN A 313 -4.01 -8.29 11.16
N TYR A 314 -4.66 -7.28 10.57
CA TYR A 314 -5.57 -6.40 11.29
C TYR A 314 -7.04 -6.76 11.11
N ILE A 315 -7.40 -7.46 10.05
CA ILE A 315 -8.78 -7.87 9.79
C ILE A 315 -8.91 -9.35 10.13
N ASP A 316 -9.95 -9.67 10.90
CA ASP A 316 -10.34 -11.06 11.11
C ASP A 316 -11.22 -11.51 9.96
N PRO A 317 -10.97 -12.71 9.42
CA PRO A 317 -11.82 -13.22 8.36
C PRO A 317 -13.24 -13.25 8.88
N VAL A 318 -14.20 -12.87 8.03
CA VAL A 318 -15.62 -13.04 8.33
C VAL A 318 -15.77 -14.50 8.69
N GLN A 319 -15.98 -14.77 9.98
CA GLN A 319 -16.21 -16.14 10.41
C GLN A 319 -17.38 -16.60 9.53
N ASN A 320 -17.17 -17.66 8.75
CA ASN A 320 -18.23 -18.39 8.11
C ASN A 320 -19.07 -19.02 9.23
N LYS A 321 -19.76 -18.17 9.99
CA LYS A 321 -20.89 -18.52 10.80
C LYS A 321 -21.81 -19.16 9.80
N ARG A 322 -22.01 -20.47 9.97
CA ARG A 322 -22.92 -21.23 9.11
C ARG A 322 -24.23 -20.43 9.03
N PRO A 323 -24.97 -20.44 7.92
CA PRO A 323 -26.17 -19.61 7.77
C PRO A 323 -27.10 -19.65 9.00
N TRP A 324 -27.24 -20.82 9.63
CA TRP A 324 -28.00 -20.99 10.87
C TRP A 324 -27.43 -20.26 12.11
N GLN A 325 -26.12 -20.05 12.22
CA GLN A 325 -25.50 -19.25 13.30
C GLN A 325 -25.81 -17.77 13.15
N GLN A 326 -25.82 -17.25 11.91
CA GLN A 326 -26.27 -15.88 11.64
C GLN A 326 -27.75 -15.71 11.97
N THR A 327 -28.58 -16.71 11.64
CA THR A 327 -29.99 -16.73 12.02
C THR A 327 -30.15 -16.75 13.55
N MET A 328 -29.42 -17.59 14.28
CA MET A 328 -29.51 -17.64 15.75
C MET A 328 -29.06 -16.33 16.41
N ASP A 329 -28.01 -15.69 15.92
CA ASP A 329 -27.57 -14.39 16.46
C ASP A 329 -28.62 -13.29 16.22
N SER A 330 -29.33 -13.33 15.09
CA SER A 330 -30.42 -12.40 14.80
C SER A 330 -31.72 -12.70 15.57
N LEU A 331 -31.91 -13.95 16.02
CA LEU A 331 -33.08 -14.41 16.75
C LEU A 331 -32.97 -14.29 18.27
N LEU A 332 -31.81 -13.87 18.80
CA LEU A 332 -31.63 -13.61 20.23
C LEU A 332 -31.85 -12.11 20.52
N PRO A 333 -33.08 -11.69 20.90
CA PRO A 333 -33.35 -10.31 21.29
C PRO A 333 -32.65 -10.03 22.63
N GLY A 334 -31.47 -9.41 22.58
CA GLY A 334 -30.75 -8.98 23.79
C GLY A 334 -29.23 -8.99 23.70
N SER A 335 -28.62 -9.55 22.64
CA SER A 335 -27.15 -9.59 22.45
C SER A 335 -26.56 -8.28 21.90
N GLY A 336 -27.23 -7.15 22.14
CA GLY A 336 -26.70 -5.82 21.83
C GLY A 336 -25.44 -5.53 22.65
N ALA A 337 -24.29 -5.64 22.00
CA ALA A 337 -23.09 -4.86 22.28
C ALA A 337 -22.46 -4.98 23.69
N THR A 338 -22.14 -6.20 24.13
CA THR A 338 -21.04 -6.42 25.08
C THR A 338 -20.10 -7.52 24.59
N SER A 339 -19.47 -7.32 23.42
CA SER A 339 -18.30 -8.12 23.03
C SER A 339 -17.06 -7.63 23.79
N SER A 340 -17.03 -7.84 25.11
CA SER A 340 -15.79 -7.81 25.88
C SER A 340 -14.93 -8.99 25.41
N GLY A 341 -13.85 -8.65 24.71
CA GLY A 341 -12.93 -9.60 24.10
C GLY A 341 -12.30 -10.55 25.11
N VAL A 342 -12.75 -11.79 25.11
CA VAL A 342 -11.91 -12.92 25.52
C VAL A 342 -11.39 -13.52 24.22
N ARG A 343 -10.28 -12.97 23.73
CA ARG A 343 -9.57 -13.54 22.58
C ARG A 343 -8.61 -14.61 23.10
N GLN A 344 -8.89 -15.82 22.65
CA GLN A 344 -8.17 -17.05 22.91
C GLN A 344 -6.64 -16.86 22.71
N GLN A 345 -5.88 -16.94 23.80
CA GLN A 345 -4.42 -17.11 23.73
C GLN A 345 -4.16 -18.51 23.16
N ASN A 346 -4.08 -18.62 21.84
CA ASN A 346 -3.55 -19.82 21.22
C ASN A 346 -2.04 -19.82 21.40
N SER A 347 -1.59 -20.71 22.28
CA SER A 347 -0.22 -21.16 22.46
C SER A 347 0.46 -21.44 21.12
N ALA A 348 1.64 -20.86 20.95
CA ALA A 348 2.55 -21.16 19.87
C ALA A 348 2.89 -22.66 19.87
N CYS A 349 2.58 -23.36 18.78
CA CYS A 349 3.30 -24.57 18.41
C CYS A 349 4.26 -24.20 17.27
N CYS A 350 5.54 -24.39 17.56
CA CYS A 350 6.66 -24.34 16.63
C CYS A 350 6.56 -25.43 15.55
#